data_AF-A0A822EPS7-F1
#
_entry.id   AF-A0A822EPS7-F1
#
_cell.length_a   1.000
_cell.length_b   1.000
_cell.length_c   1.000
_cell.angle_alpha   90.00
_cell.angle_beta   90.00
_cell.angle_gamma   90.00
#
_symmetry.space_group_name_H-M   'P 1'
#
loop_
_entity.id
_entity.type
_entity.pdbx_description
1 polymer ?
#
loop_
_entity_poly.entity_id
_entity_poly.type
_entity_poly.pdbx_seq_one_letter_code
_entity_poly.pdbx_strand_id
1 'polypeptide(L)'
;MDDLTTIFSHEQTMAALKYFLVEHLPDHRLDGLIIDIILELVHLVLKNQFFVYNNELYQQIHGGASGLPLTMFLAFINVFYGQHRDVVKVLKEKNEFFC
;
A
#
# COMPACT_ATOMS: atom_id res chain seq x y z
N MET A 1 -3.41 10.06 -16.71
CA MET A 1 -2.96 9.97 -15.32
C MET A 1 -3.48 8.63 -14.87
N ASP A 2 -2.67 7.59 -15.08
CA ASP A 2 -3.07 6.20 -14.87
C ASP A 2 -3.46 6.01 -13.40
N ASP A 3 -4.55 5.28 -13.17
CA ASP A 3 -5.20 5.18 -11.86
C ASP A 3 -4.24 4.49 -10.88
N LEU A 4 -3.53 5.30 -10.08
CA LEU A 4 -2.52 4.87 -9.10
C LEU A 4 -3.07 3.82 -8.12
N THR A 5 -4.40 3.77 -7.99
CA THR A 5 -5.13 2.80 -7.19
C THR A 5 -5.16 1.40 -7.79
N THR A 6 -4.68 1.16 -9.01
CA THR A 6 -4.79 -0.15 -9.70
C THR A 6 -3.48 -0.91 -9.85
N ILE A 7 -2.35 -0.24 -9.57
CA ILE A 7 -1.02 -0.69 -10.00
C ILE A 7 -0.36 -1.64 -8.99
N PHE A 8 -0.61 -1.42 -7.69
CA PHE A 8 0.12 -2.12 -6.64
C PHE A 8 -0.58 -3.41 -6.22
N SER A 9 0.18 -4.49 -6.04
CA SER A 9 -0.39 -5.72 -5.49
C SER A 9 -0.79 -5.51 -4.02
N HIS A 10 -1.74 -6.30 -3.52
CA HIS A 10 -2.11 -6.26 -2.10
C HIS A 10 -0.91 -6.58 -1.20
N GLU A 11 -0.05 -7.53 -1.58
CA GLU A 11 1.15 -7.87 -0.82
C GLU A 11 2.14 -6.70 -0.71
N GLN A 12 2.40 -6.02 -1.84
CA GLN A 12 3.25 -4.83 -1.86
C GLN A 12 2.68 -3.72 -0.97
N THR A 13 1.37 -3.50 -1.08
CA THR A 13 0.63 -2.53 -0.29
C THR A 13 0.72 -2.83 1.20
N MET A 14 0.54 -4.09 1.60
CA MET A 14 0.64 -4.52 3.00
C MET A 14 2.06 -4.35 3.55
N ALA A 15 3.09 -4.66 2.75
CA ALA A 15 4.47 -4.47 3.15
C ALA A 15 4.82 -2.98 3.33
N ALA A 16 4.40 -2.12 2.41
CA ALA A 16 4.61 -0.68 2.48
C ALA A 16 3.87 -0.05 3.66
N LEU A 17 2.60 -0.44 3.89
CA LEU A 17 1.82 0.00 5.05
C LEU A 17 2.47 -0.43 6.36
N LYS A 18 2.93 -1.68 6.47
CA LYS A 18 3.62 -2.15 7.68
C LYS A 18 4.86 -1.32 7.98
N TYR A 19 5.66 -1.02 6.96
CA TYR A 19 6.85 -0.18 7.13
C TYR A 19 6.47 1.23 7.58
N PHE A 20 5.49 1.85 6.92
CA PHE A 20 4.96 3.16 7.28
C PHE A 20 4.52 3.25 8.74
N LEU A 21 3.72 2.28 9.20
CA LEU A 21 3.18 2.26 10.54
C LEU A 21 4.27 2.08 11.60
N VAL A 22 5.26 1.21 11.36
CA VAL A 22 6.39 1.01 12.27
C VAL A 22 7.28 2.25 12.34
N GLU A 23 7.48 2.94 11.23
CA GLU A 23 8.30 4.16 11.16
C GLU A 23 7.65 5.36 11.86
N HIS A 24 6.32 5.50 11.74
CA HIS A 24 5.62 6.72 12.16
C HIS A 24 4.79 6.57 13.45
N LEU A 25 4.62 5.36 13.99
CA LEU A 25 3.95 5.13 15.27
C LEU A 25 4.96 4.71 16.34
N PRO A 26 5.52 5.65 17.13
CA PRO A 26 6.54 5.33 18.14
C PRO A 26 6.05 4.30 19.17
N ASP A 27 4.78 4.40 19.59
CA ASP A 27 4.17 3.46 20.53
C ASP A 27 3.54 2.24 19.87
N HIS A 28 3.74 2.06 18.56
CA HIS A 28 3.18 0.96 17.75
C HIS A 28 1.65 0.86 17.84
N ARG A 29 1.00 2.01 18.07
CA ARG A 29 -0.43 2.15 18.29
C ARG A 29 -0.98 3.39 17.61
N LEU A 30 -2.21 3.27 17.12
CA LEU A 30 -3.04 4.37 16.62
C LEU A 30 -4.39 4.28 17.32
N ASP A 31 -4.75 5.31 18.09
CA ASP A 31 -6.02 5.36 18.85
C ASP A 31 -6.30 4.09 19.68
N GLY A 32 -5.24 3.51 20.26
CA GLY A 32 -5.32 2.29 21.07
C GLY A 32 -5.29 0.97 20.27
N LEU A 33 -5.36 1.01 18.95
CA LEU A 33 -5.19 -0.15 18.07
C LEU A 33 -3.70 -0.43 17.84
N ILE A 34 -3.27 -1.67 18.04
CA ILE A 34 -1.92 -2.10 17.69
C ILE A 34 -1.77 -2.25 16.18
N ILE A 35 -0.55 -2.07 15.67
CA ILE A 35 -0.23 -2.18 14.23
C ILE A 35 -0.80 -3.46 13.60
N ASP A 36 -0.68 -4.61 14.27
CA ASP A 36 -1.16 -5.88 13.73
C ASP A 36 -2.68 -5.88 13.47
N ILE A 37 -3.47 -5.24 14.34
CA ILE A 37 -4.91 -5.11 14.13
C ILE A 37 -5.20 -4.22 12.92
N ILE A 38 -4.47 -3.11 12.76
CA ILE A 38 -4.62 -2.21 11.62
C ILE A 38 -4.29 -2.97 10.32
N LEU A 39 -3.21 -3.75 10.31
CA LEU A 39 -2.82 -4.57 9.17
C LEU A 39 -3.87 -5.62 8.82
N GLU A 40 -4.41 -6.34 9.81
CA GLU A 40 -5.47 -7.32 9.57
C GLU A 40 -6.75 -6.68 9.02
N LEU A 41 -7.15 -5.51 9.53
CA LEU A 41 -8.31 -4.78 9.03
C LEU A 41 -8.12 -4.33 7.58
N VAL A 42 -6.95 -3.78 7.24
CA VAL A 42 -6.65 -3.35 5.86
C VAL A 42 -6.59 -4.57 4.93
N HIS A 43 -5.95 -5.65 5.36
CA HIS A 43 -5.89 -6.90 4.61
C HIS A 43 -7.28 -7.50 4.35
N LEU A 44 -8.16 -7.47 5.36
CA LEU A 44 -9.55 -7.87 5.23
C LEU A 44 -10.27 -7.03 4.19
N VAL A 45 -10.13 -5.70 4.23
CA VAL A 45 -10.74 -4.81 3.22
C VAL A 45 -10.24 -5.15 1.83
N LEU A 46 -8.92 -5.24 1.61
CA LEU A 46 -8.33 -5.53 0.31
C LEU A 46 -8.79 -6.89 -0.24
N LYS A 47 -8.80 -7.94 0.58
CA LYS A 47 -9.26 -9.28 0.17
C LYS A 47 -10.75 -9.35 -0.16
N ASN A 48 -11.56 -8.48 0.41
CA ASN A 48 -13.01 -8.49 0.22
C ASN A 48 -13.50 -7.42 -0.76
N GLN A 49 -12.65 -6.95 -1.66
CA GLN A 49 -13.06 -6.07 -2.74
C GLN A 49 -13.62 -6.89 -3.89
N PHE A 50 -14.94 -6.85 -4.01
CA PHE A 50 -15.68 -7.47 -5.10
C PHE A 50 -16.48 -6.43 -5.86
N PHE A 51 -16.59 -6.61 -7.17
CA PHE A 51 -17.43 -5.78 -8.04
C PHE A 51 -18.19 -6.65 -9.03
N VAL A 52 -19.33 -6.15 -9.51
CA VAL A 52 -20.15 -6.81 -10.51
C VAL A 52 -19.91 -6.16 -11.86
N TYR A 53 -19.65 -6.99 -12.88
CA TYR A 53 -19.52 -6.56 -14.26
C TYR A 53 -20.14 -7.63 -15.17
N ASN A 54 -20.94 -7.25 -16.16
CA ASN A 54 -21.63 -8.20 -17.05
C ASN A 54 -22.37 -9.35 -16.32
N ASN A 55 -23.04 -9.04 -15.21
CA ASN A 55 -23.73 -10.01 -14.34
C ASN A 55 -22.83 -11.09 -13.70
N GLU A 56 -21.52 -10.91 -13.75
CA GLU A 56 -20.54 -11.76 -13.08
C GLU A 56 -19.91 -11.01 -11.90
N LEU A 57 -19.56 -11.77 -10.86
CA LEU A 57 -18.89 -11.25 -9.66
C LEU A 57 -17.38 -11.46 -9.81
N TYR A 58 -16.62 -10.37 -9.72
CA TYR A 58 -15.16 -10.39 -9.80
C TYR A 58 -14.54 -9.93 -8.50
N GLN A 59 -13.40 -10.53 -8.15
CA GLN A 59 -12.56 -10.08 -7.05
C GLN A 59 -11.45 -9.19 -7.59
N GLN A 60 -11.29 -8.02 -6.99
CA GLN A 60 -10.16 -7.14 -7.29
C GLN A 60 -8.93 -7.63 -6.54
N ILE A 61 -7.93 -8.15 -7.27
CA ILE A 61 -6.68 -8.69 -6.72
C ILE A 61 -5.49 -7.71 -6.80
N HIS A 62 -5.65 -6.61 -7.53
CA HIS A 62 -4.66 -5.56 -7.68
C HIS A 62 -5.28 -4.22 -7.34
N GLY A 63 -4.53 -3.41 -6.59
CA GLY A 63 -4.95 -2.09 -6.21
C GLY A 63 -6.13 -2.11 -5.23
N GLY A 64 -6.98 -1.10 -5.32
CA GLY A 64 -8.29 -1.15 -4.68
C GLY A 64 -9.36 -0.30 -5.35
N ALA A 65 -10.57 -0.37 -4.82
CA ALA A 65 -11.72 0.36 -5.35
C ALA A 65 -11.47 1.87 -5.34
N SER A 66 -11.53 2.49 -6.52
CA SER A 66 -11.35 3.93 -6.70
C SER A 66 -12.49 4.70 -6.03
N GLY A 67 -12.14 5.76 -5.28
CA GLY A 67 -13.08 6.57 -4.51
C GLY A 67 -13.13 6.24 -3.01
N LEU A 68 -12.49 5.16 -2.55
CA LEU A 68 -12.30 4.91 -1.12
C LEU A 68 -11.12 5.73 -0.58
N PRO A 69 -11.30 6.49 0.53
CA PRO A 69 -10.20 7.23 1.16
C PRO A 69 -9.01 6.33 1.53
N LEU A 70 -9.31 5.11 1.99
CA LEU A 70 -8.28 4.10 2.31
C LEU A 70 -7.45 3.73 1.08
N THR A 71 -8.08 3.45 -0.07
CA THR A 71 -7.37 3.08 -1.30
C THR A 71 -6.40 4.18 -1.73
N MET A 72 -6.83 5.44 -1.66
CA MET A 72 -5.99 6.58 -2.04
C MET A 72 -4.81 6.75 -1.09
N PHE A 73 -5.04 6.62 0.21
CA PHE A 73 -3.98 6.64 1.22
C PHE A 73 -2.94 5.54 0.99
N LEU A 74 -3.39 4.32 0.74
CA LEU A 74 -2.52 3.18 0.44
C LEU A 74 -1.73 3.40 -0.87
N ALA A 75 -2.34 4.00 -1.89
CA ALA A 75 -1.64 4.36 -3.12
C ALA A 75 -0.51 5.37 -2.85
N PHE A 76 -0.72 6.38 -2.00
CA PHE A 76 0.33 7.33 -1.63
C PHE A 76 1.47 6.68 -0.86
N ILE A 77 1.18 5.81 0.11
CA ILE A 77 2.19 5.03 0.82
C ILE A 77 3.02 4.20 -0.18
N ASN A 78 2.35 3.48 -1.09
CA ASN A 78 3.04 2.67 -2.09
C ASN A 78 3.92 3.50 -3.01
N VAL A 79 3.45 4.65 -3.49
CA VAL A 79 4.26 5.55 -4.33
C VAL A 79 5.48 6.05 -3.56
N PHE A 80 5.31 6.50 -2.32
CA PHE A 80 6.40 7.01 -1.50
C PHE A 80 7.50 5.94 -1.31
N TYR A 81 7.15 4.75 -0.83
CA TYR A 81 8.14 3.69 -0.58
C TYR A 81 8.61 2.97 -1.85
N GLY A 82 7.79 2.93 -2.90
CA GLY A 82 8.16 2.41 -4.21
C GLY A 82 9.21 3.28 -4.89
N GLN A 83 9.02 4.60 -4.91
CA GLN A 83 9.99 5.55 -5.46
C GLN A 83 11.31 5.52 -4.69
N HIS A 84 11.27 5.36 -3.36
CA HIS A 84 12.50 5.21 -2.57
C HIS A 84 13.34 4.00 -2.98
N ARG A 85 12.73 2.87 -3.36
CA ARG A 85 13.48 1.69 -3.85
C ARG A 85 14.12 1.94 -5.20
N ASP A 86 13.41 2.59 -6.13
CA ASP A 86 13.94 2.88 -7.47
C ASP A 86 15.04 3.94 -7.44
N VAL A 87 14.89 4.99 -6.64
CA VAL A 87 15.95 6.01 -6.46
C VAL A 87 17.19 5.41 -5.80
N VAL A 88 17.03 4.61 -4.74
CA VAL A 88 18.15 3.89 -4.10
C VAL A 88 18.83 2.93 -5.08
N LYS A 89 18.06 2.24 -5.93
CA LYS A 89 18.61 1.32 -6.93
C LYS A 89 19.40 2.07 -8.01
N VAL A 90 18.86 3.17 -8.54
CA VAL A 90 19.55 4.05 -9.50
C VAL A 90 20.82 4.64 -8.91
N LEU A 91 20.80 5.09 -7.65
CA LEU A 91 21.98 5.64 -6.97
C LEU A 91 23.04 4.56 -6.67
N LYS A 92 22.62 3.31 -6.39
CA LYS A 92 23.53 2.16 -6.26
C LYS A 92 24.17 1.79 -7.59
N GLU A 93 23.39 1.78 -8.68
CA GLU A 93 23.89 1.50 -10.03
C GLU A 93 24.85 2.59 -10.52
N LYS A 94 24.65 3.84 -10.08
CA LYS A 94 25.54 4.97 -10.40
C LYS A 94 26.73 5.15 -9.46
N ASN A 95 26.87 4.32 -8.41
CA ASN A 95 27.93 4.44 -7.40
C ASN A 95 27.97 5.82 -6.69
N GLU A 96 26.84 6.50 -6.56
CA GLU A 96 26.73 7.86 -5.99
C GLU A 96 26.35 7.85 -4.49
N PHE A 97 26.58 6.74 -3.78
CA PHE A 97 26.48 6.71 -2.32
C PHE A 97 27.69 7.42 -1.70
N PHE A 98 27.56 8.73 -1.47
CA PHE A 98 28.49 9.47 -0.62
C PHE A 98 28.08 9.24 0.84
N CYS A 99 28.80 8.36 1.54
CA CYS A 99 28.87 8.35 3.00
C CYS A 99 29.60 9.59 3.51
#